data_AF-A0A250XKW9-F1
#
_entry.id   AF-A0A250XKW9-F1
#
_cell.length_a   1.000
_cell.length_b   1.000
_cell.length_c   1.000
_cell.angle_alpha   90.00
_cell.angle_beta   90.00
_cell.angle_gamma   90.00
#
_symmetry.space_group_name_H-M   'P 1'
#
loop_
_entity.id
_entity.type
_entity.pdbx_description
1 polymer ?
#
loop_
_entity_poly.entity_id
_entity_poly.type
_entity_poly.pdbx_seq_one_letter_code
_entity_poly.pdbx_strand_id
1 'polypeptide(L)'
;MVYYQDDESVYNLIPREQVIPSRPPRHVSGYPSKVHPHDLEFGQSKLQGHANFGLPNGANSPMTTKFLKSHEKSPVLPEPTLPSQIKTKLKTPVPTKDERPKMGLTSNKNYITSNAVEVILSKPGKVPQEPFLWTTRPGYGDAPMYLRKNKEAIQREKEHFEQYIKMRSQPESGQMVSQMSSEDRAQLILHLKRKWGKVNHHYQGFSLAVDNEMKKRRKEDLERQLAEIERDIKSLERGDVILVMDE
;
A
#
# COMPACT_ATOMS: atom_id res chain seq x y z
N MET A 1 -62.78 5.29 7.51
CA MET A 1 -62.36 6.70 7.33
C MET A 1 -61.02 6.68 6.62
N VAL A 2 -61.02 7.04 5.33
CA VAL A 2 -59.80 7.16 4.54
C VAL A 2 -59.33 8.59 4.74
N TYR A 3 -58.21 8.78 5.44
CA TYR A 3 -57.63 10.10 5.63
C TYR A 3 -57.03 10.52 4.29
N TYR A 4 -57.62 11.56 3.68
CA TYR A 4 -56.98 12.27 2.57
C TYR A 4 -55.70 12.88 3.13
N GLN A 5 -54.58 12.42 2.60
CA GLN A 5 -53.29 13.02 2.85
C GLN A 5 -53.11 14.02 1.72
N ASP A 6 -53.37 15.29 2.01
CA ASP A 6 -53.25 16.35 1.01
C ASP A 6 -51.81 16.37 0.49
N ASP A 7 -51.64 16.24 -0.84
CA ASP A 7 -50.34 16.17 -1.52
C ASP A 7 -49.52 17.46 -1.34
N GLU A 8 -50.19 18.56 -0.97
CA GLU A 8 -49.61 19.87 -0.77
C GLU A 8 -49.90 20.37 0.64
N SER A 9 -48.84 20.70 1.39
CA SER A 9 -48.96 21.22 2.75
C SER A 9 -48.22 22.54 2.86
N VAL A 10 -48.89 23.58 3.37
CA VAL A 10 -48.30 24.90 3.61
C VAL A 10 -47.06 24.82 4.52
N TYR A 11 -47.00 23.81 5.40
CA TYR A 11 -45.85 23.56 6.28
C TYR A 11 -44.61 23.02 5.55
N ASN A 12 -44.75 22.53 4.30
CA ASN A 12 -43.67 22.04 3.45
C ASN A 12 -43.22 23.08 2.40
N LEU A 13 -43.79 24.31 2.42
CA LEU A 13 -43.48 25.38 1.47
C LEU A 13 -42.03 25.88 1.57
N ILE A 14 -41.46 25.87 2.77
CA ILE A 14 -40.07 26.22 3.03
C ILE A 14 -39.32 24.90 3.32
N PRO A 15 -38.39 24.47 2.44
CA PRO A 15 -37.58 23.29 2.68
C PRO A 15 -36.83 23.44 4.01
N ARG A 16 -36.84 22.40 4.83
CA ARG A 16 -36.02 22.38 6.06
C ARG A 16 -34.56 22.40 5.65
N GLU A 17 -33.78 23.25 6.32
CA GLU A 17 -32.34 23.32 6.11
C GLU A 17 -31.73 21.94 6.37
N GLN A 18 -31.18 21.33 5.31
CA GLN A 18 -30.48 20.06 5.43
C GLN A 18 -29.11 20.32 6.08
N VAL A 19 -28.95 19.92 7.34
CA VAL A 19 -27.67 20.03 8.04
C VAL A 19 -26.67 19.09 7.38
N ILE A 20 -25.73 19.62 6.60
CA ILE A 20 -24.66 18.84 5.98
C ILE A 20 -23.69 18.41 7.08
N PRO A 21 -23.55 17.10 7.38
CA PRO A 21 -22.62 16.66 8.41
C PRO A 21 -21.18 16.96 8.00
N SER A 22 -20.39 17.51 8.92
CA SER A 22 -18.97 17.77 8.68
C SER A 22 -18.21 16.45 8.48
N ARG A 23 -17.28 16.41 7.51
CA ARG A 23 -16.44 15.24 7.29
C ARG A 23 -15.62 14.91 8.54
N PRO A 24 -15.53 13.63 8.95
CA PRO A 24 -14.69 13.25 10.08
C PRO A 24 -13.22 13.57 9.79
N PRO A 25 -12.40 13.80 10.83
CA PRO A 25 -10.98 14.03 10.66
C PRO A 25 -10.32 12.82 9.97
N ARG A 26 -9.28 13.09 9.19
CA ARG A 26 -8.50 12.03 8.53
C ARG A 26 -7.86 11.13 9.59
N HIS A 27 -7.96 9.81 9.41
CA HIS A 27 -7.25 8.85 10.24
C HIS A 27 -5.73 9.09 10.18
N VAL A 28 -5.09 9.14 11.35
CA VAL A 28 -3.63 9.22 11.49
C VAL A 28 -3.16 7.93 12.12
N SER A 29 -2.22 7.24 11.48
CA SER A 29 -1.66 6.00 12.01
C SER A 29 -0.92 6.23 13.33
N GLY A 30 -0.94 5.24 14.22
CA GLY A 30 -0.11 5.25 15.44
C GLY A 30 1.39 5.10 15.19
N TYR A 31 1.81 4.87 13.94
CA TYR A 31 3.21 4.76 13.56
C TYR A 31 3.84 6.14 13.34
N PRO A 32 5.08 6.37 13.81
CA PRO A 32 5.78 7.62 13.60
C PRO A 32 6.11 7.81 12.11
N SER A 33 5.87 9.02 11.61
CA SER A 33 6.11 9.36 10.20
C SER A 33 7.56 9.74 9.90
N LYS A 34 8.28 10.28 10.89
CA LYS A 34 9.71 10.60 10.78
C LYS A 34 10.50 9.53 11.51
N VAL A 35 11.51 8.99 10.84
CA VAL A 35 12.39 7.94 11.37
C VAL A 35 13.77 8.55 11.61
N HIS A 36 14.35 8.32 12.79
CA HIS A 36 15.70 8.77 13.07
C HIS A 36 16.70 7.88 12.30
N PRO A 37 17.76 8.42 11.67
CA PRO A 37 18.64 7.60 10.82
C PRO A 37 19.40 6.50 11.57
N HIS A 38 19.47 6.57 12.90
CA HIS A 38 19.99 5.49 13.75
C HIS A 38 19.10 4.22 13.74
N ASP A 39 17.81 4.37 13.47
CA ASP A 39 16.87 3.24 13.48
C ASP A 39 16.89 2.44 12.17
N LEU A 40 17.67 2.91 11.18
CA LEU A 40 17.85 2.26 9.88
C LEU A 40 19.14 1.43 9.88
N GLU A 41 19.09 0.22 9.33
CA GLU A 41 20.26 -0.68 9.23
C GLU A 41 21.33 -0.13 8.28
N PHE A 42 20.91 0.64 7.26
CA PHE A 42 21.80 1.19 6.24
C PHE A 42 21.76 2.71 6.26
N GLY A 43 22.92 3.34 6.46
CA GLY A 43 23.09 4.80 6.40
C GLY A 43 24.02 5.34 7.47
N GLN A 44 24.14 6.67 7.52
CA GLN A 44 24.85 7.36 8.59
C GLN A 44 23.92 7.52 9.80
N SER A 45 24.31 7.02 10.97
CA SER A 45 23.46 7.00 12.18
C SER A 45 23.34 8.34 12.91
N LYS A 46 24.13 9.36 12.54
CA LYS A 46 24.22 10.64 13.24
C LYS A 46 23.60 11.77 12.42
N LEU A 47 22.77 12.58 13.06
CA LEU A 47 22.26 13.83 12.50
C LEU A 47 23.12 15.00 12.99
N GLN A 48 23.82 15.67 12.08
CA GLN A 48 24.69 16.82 12.38
C GLN A 48 24.33 18.02 11.50
N GLY A 49 24.31 19.23 12.07
CA GLY A 49 23.77 20.40 11.37
C GLY A 49 24.57 20.87 10.15
N HIS A 50 25.90 20.86 10.20
CA HIS A 50 26.76 21.41 9.16
C HIS A 50 28.07 20.63 9.02
N ALA A 51 28.01 19.30 9.14
CA ALA A 51 29.19 18.44 9.09
C ALA A 51 29.82 18.33 7.69
N ASN A 52 29.02 18.25 6.62
CA ASN A 52 29.53 18.01 5.26
C ASN A 52 30.13 19.26 4.60
N PHE A 53 29.52 20.43 4.81
CA PHE A 53 29.89 21.66 4.11
C PHE A 53 30.33 22.81 5.04
N GLY A 54 30.29 22.61 6.36
CA GLY A 54 30.61 23.65 7.33
C GLY A 54 29.62 24.81 7.34
N LEU A 55 30.03 25.90 7.99
CA LEU A 55 29.32 27.18 8.01
C LEU A 55 29.77 28.07 6.84
N PRO A 56 28.97 29.07 6.43
CA PRO A 56 29.35 29.99 5.37
C PRO A 56 30.65 30.74 5.67
N ASN A 57 31.32 31.22 4.60
CA ASN A 57 32.59 31.91 4.68
C ASN A 57 32.54 33.07 5.71
N GLY A 58 33.51 33.10 6.63
CA GLY A 58 33.60 34.09 7.70
C GLY A 58 32.89 33.73 9.00
N ALA A 59 31.92 32.80 9.00
CA ALA A 59 31.19 32.41 10.21
C ALA A 59 32.00 31.53 11.17
N ASN A 60 33.02 30.82 10.67
CA ASN A 60 33.96 30.04 11.48
C ASN A 60 35.09 30.89 12.09
N SER A 61 35.17 32.18 11.76
CA SER A 61 36.21 33.06 12.29
C SER A 61 35.99 33.30 13.79
N PRO A 62 37.03 33.27 14.64
CA PRO A 62 36.90 33.57 16.06
C PRO A 62 36.36 35.01 16.23
N MET A 63 35.13 35.13 16.72
CA MET A 63 34.59 36.44 17.09
C MET A 63 35.34 36.94 18.32
N THR A 64 35.80 38.19 18.29
CA THR A 64 36.52 38.84 19.41
C THR A 64 35.72 38.87 20.71
N THR A 65 34.38 38.78 20.61
CA THR A 65 33.44 38.71 21.72
C THR A 65 33.29 37.30 22.33
N LYS A 66 33.71 36.24 21.63
CA LYS A 66 33.58 34.84 22.03
C LYS A 66 34.96 34.24 22.34
N PHE A 67 35.58 34.71 23.43
CA PHE A 67 36.81 34.16 23.96
C PHE A 67 36.53 33.11 25.06
N LEU A 68 37.44 32.15 25.23
CA LEU A 68 37.33 31.10 26.23
C LEU A 68 37.36 31.67 27.65
N LYS A 69 36.32 31.39 28.45
CA LYS A 69 36.26 31.73 29.87
C LYS A 69 36.74 30.57 30.74
N SER A 70 37.13 30.88 31.97
CA SER A 70 37.45 29.87 32.98
C SER A 70 36.26 28.93 33.17
N HIS A 71 36.51 27.62 33.15
CA HIS A 71 35.50 26.57 33.36
C HIS A 71 34.36 26.55 32.31
N GLU A 72 34.50 27.23 31.16
CA GLU A 72 33.46 27.22 30.10
C GLU A 72 33.24 25.84 29.48
N LYS A 73 34.31 25.03 29.36
CA LYS A 73 34.27 23.68 28.79
C LYS A 73 34.27 22.57 29.85
N SER A 74 34.28 22.91 31.13
CA SER A 74 34.22 21.89 32.18
C SER A 74 32.79 21.36 32.30
N PRO A 75 32.58 20.03 32.32
CA PRO A 75 31.25 19.47 32.49
C PRO A 75 30.74 19.77 33.91
N VAL A 76 29.53 20.33 34.01
CA VAL A 76 28.85 20.51 35.30
C VAL A 76 28.17 19.19 35.65
N LEU A 77 28.67 18.55 36.71
CA LEU A 77 28.07 17.32 37.22
C LEU A 77 26.82 17.65 38.05
N PRO A 78 25.70 16.95 37.85
CA PRO A 78 24.53 17.10 38.70
C PRO A 78 24.79 16.56 40.11
N GLU A 79 23.98 16.99 41.08
CA GLU A 79 24.05 16.45 42.44
C GLU A 79 23.75 14.94 42.47
N PRO A 80 24.46 14.16 43.32
CA PRO A 80 24.31 12.71 43.37
C PRO A 80 22.92 12.34 43.90
N THR A 81 22.07 11.82 43.02
CA THR A 81 20.72 11.34 43.33
C THR A 81 20.57 9.86 43.01
N LEU A 82 19.58 9.21 43.61
CA LEU A 82 19.25 7.82 43.25
C LEU A 82 18.83 7.76 41.77
N PRO A 83 19.27 6.75 41.01
CA PRO A 83 18.88 6.60 39.62
C PRO A 83 17.38 6.33 39.49
N SER A 84 16.75 6.84 38.43
CA SER A 84 15.32 6.63 38.13
C SER A 84 14.97 5.13 38.00
N GLN A 85 15.87 4.33 37.42
CA GLN A 85 15.72 2.88 37.32
C GLN A 85 16.72 2.17 38.22
N ILE A 86 16.22 1.59 39.32
CA ILE A 86 17.02 0.84 40.28
C ILE A 86 17.18 -0.61 39.78
N LYS A 87 18.40 -1.15 39.86
CA LYS A 87 18.68 -2.53 39.48
C LYS A 87 17.99 -3.52 40.43
N THR A 88 17.19 -4.41 39.87
CA THR A 88 16.55 -5.50 40.61
C THR A 88 17.57 -6.56 41.02
N LYS A 89 17.62 -6.92 42.31
CA LYS A 89 18.48 -8.01 42.81
C LYS A 89 17.78 -9.35 42.58
N LEU A 90 18.21 -10.09 41.55
CA LEU A 90 17.63 -11.40 41.20
C LEU A 90 18.06 -12.53 42.14
N LYS A 91 19.27 -12.44 42.69
CA LYS A 91 19.81 -13.45 43.60
C LYS A 91 19.42 -13.11 45.04
N THR A 92 18.99 -14.12 45.79
CA THR A 92 18.82 -14.00 47.24
C THR A 92 20.14 -13.61 47.89
N PRO A 93 20.13 -12.89 49.01
CA PRO A 93 21.35 -12.59 49.75
C PRO A 93 22.01 -13.88 50.23
N VAL A 94 23.33 -13.81 50.42
CA VAL A 94 24.08 -14.93 51.02
C VAL A 94 23.63 -15.08 52.49
N PRO A 95 23.44 -16.31 52.97
CA PRO A 95 23.12 -16.56 54.38
C PRO A 95 24.11 -15.87 55.32
N THR A 96 23.60 -15.40 56.46
CA THR A 96 24.45 -14.75 57.47
C THR A 96 25.23 -15.78 58.29
N LYS A 97 26.31 -15.36 58.96
CA LYS A 97 27.16 -16.26 59.77
C LYS A 97 26.37 -16.98 60.88
N ASP A 98 25.37 -16.32 61.46
CA ASP A 98 24.55 -16.86 62.55
C ASP A 98 23.39 -17.73 62.05
N GLU A 99 23.08 -17.69 60.76
CA GLU A 99 22.06 -18.50 60.11
C GLU A 99 22.58 -19.93 59.94
N ARG A 100 22.20 -20.80 60.87
CA ARG A 100 22.58 -22.22 60.81
C ARG A 100 21.84 -22.89 59.65
N PRO A 101 22.52 -23.63 58.76
CA PRO A 101 21.84 -24.44 57.77
C PRO A 101 20.89 -25.41 58.50
N LYS A 102 19.78 -25.77 57.86
CA LYS A 102 18.87 -26.80 58.38
C LYS A 102 19.60 -28.15 58.37
N MET A 103 20.34 -28.44 59.43
CA MET A 103 21.08 -29.67 59.64
C MET A 103 20.11 -30.77 60.11
N GLY A 104 20.37 -32.02 59.70
CA GLY A 104 19.60 -33.17 60.20
C GLY A 104 18.21 -33.33 59.60
N LEU A 105 17.99 -32.86 58.36
CA LEU A 105 16.84 -33.25 57.51
C LEU A 105 16.88 -34.77 57.25
N THR A 106 16.50 -35.54 58.26
CA THR A 106 16.28 -36.98 58.16
C THR A 106 14.78 -37.17 58.06
N SER A 107 14.36 -37.92 57.05
CA SER A 107 12.96 -38.30 56.93
C SER A 107 12.74 -39.56 57.74
N ASN A 108 11.68 -39.62 58.55
CA ASN A 108 11.21 -40.87 59.18
C ASN A 108 10.57 -41.83 58.14
N LYS A 109 11.01 -41.77 56.89
CA LYS A 109 10.47 -42.57 55.79
C LYS A 109 11.14 -43.94 55.83
N ASN A 110 10.34 -44.99 55.94
CA ASN A 110 10.83 -46.35 55.79
C ASN A 110 11.06 -46.64 54.30
N TYR A 111 12.30 -46.51 53.85
CA TYR A 111 12.69 -46.70 52.46
C TYR A 111 12.43 -48.11 51.95
N ILE A 112 12.47 -49.15 52.81
CA ILE A 112 12.20 -50.53 52.40
C ILE A 112 10.75 -50.66 51.94
N THR A 113 9.83 -50.25 52.80
CA THR A 113 8.38 -50.30 52.49
C THR A 113 8.00 -49.33 51.37
N SER A 114 8.59 -48.13 51.34
CA SER A 114 8.26 -47.12 50.34
C SER A 114 8.75 -47.50 48.95
N ASN A 115 9.98 -48.00 48.83
CA ASN A 115 10.53 -48.43 47.55
C ASN A 115 9.76 -49.67 47.04
N ALA A 116 9.37 -50.59 47.94
CA ALA A 116 8.54 -51.73 47.56
C ALA A 116 7.18 -51.29 47.00
N VAL A 117 6.49 -50.37 47.68
CA VAL A 117 5.21 -49.83 47.21
C VAL A 117 5.39 -49.06 45.89
N GLU A 118 6.44 -48.26 45.76
CA GLU A 118 6.75 -47.50 44.53
C GLU A 118 6.98 -48.42 43.33
N VAL A 119 7.73 -49.51 43.51
CA VAL A 119 7.97 -50.49 42.45
C VAL A 119 6.68 -51.22 42.08
N ILE A 120 5.88 -51.64 43.06
CA ILE A 120 4.61 -52.36 42.83
C ILE A 120 3.60 -51.45 42.09
N LEU A 121 3.51 -50.18 42.44
CA LEU A 121 2.58 -49.23 41.83
C LEU A 121 3.12 -48.59 40.54
N SER A 122 4.40 -48.76 40.25
CA SER A 122 5.00 -48.20 39.04
C SER A 122 4.40 -48.88 37.81
N LYS A 123 3.90 -48.08 36.87
CA LYS A 123 3.51 -48.61 35.57
C LYS A 123 4.79 -48.98 34.79
N PRO A 124 4.78 -50.08 34.02
CA PRO A 124 5.91 -50.41 33.16
C PRO A 124 6.24 -49.21 32.26
N GLY A 125 7.55 -48.96 32.07
CA GLY A 125 8.08 -47.80 31.35
C GLY A 125 7.81 -47.83 29.84
N LYS A 126 8.81 -47.48 29.03
CA LYS A 126 8.66 -47.39 27.56
C LYS A 126 8.33 -48.77 26.97
N VAL A 127 7.03 -49.06 26.83
CA VAL A 127 6.54 -50.18 26.01
C VAL A 127 6.78 -49.80 24.55
N PRO A 128 7.35 -50.69 23.72
CA PRO A 128 7.42 -50.48 22.29
C PRO A 128 6.02 -50.17 21.74
N GLN A 129 5.84 -48.93 21.26
CA GLN A 129 4.59 -48.53 20.63
C GLN A 129 4.57 -49.11 19.22
N GLU A 130 3.44 -49.69 18.83
CA GLU A 130 3.24 -50.11 17.44
C GLU A 130 3.35 -48.90 16.50
N PRO A 131 3.83 -49.10 15.27
CA PRO A 131 3.93 -48.02 14.30
C PRO A 131 2.55 -47.41 14.04
N PHE A 132 2.46 -46.08 14.05
CA PHE A 132 1.21 -45.37 13.83
C PHE A 132 0.64 -45.67 12.43
N LEU A 133 -0.58 -46.19 12.39
CA LEU A 133 -1.29 -46.45 11.14
C LEU A 133 -1.89 -45.15 10.60
N TRP A 134 -1.39 -44.66 9.47
CA TRP A 134 -1.89 -43.44 8.84
C TRP A 134 -3.35 -43.53 8.36
N THR A 135 -3.84 -44.75 8.14
CA THR A 135 -5.24 -45.03 7.78
C THR A 135 -6.20 -44.74 8.92
N THR A 136 -5.77 -44.84 10.18
CA THR A 136 -6.62 -44.54 11.35
C THR A 136 -6.59 -43.07 11.74
N ARG A 137 -6.05 -42.21 10.87
CA ARG A 137 -6.03 -40.76 11.11
C ARG A 137 -7.46 -40.22 11.16
N PRO A 138 -7.80 -39.38 12.15
CA PRO A 138 -9.11 -38.70 12.18
C PRO A 138 -9.33 -37.86 10.92
N GLY A 139 -10.49 -38.02 10.29
CA GLY A 139 -10.84 -37.31 9.05
C GLY A 139 -10.11 -37.80 7.80
N TYR A 140 -9.59 -39.04 7.79
CA TYR A 140 -9.08 -39.66 6.58
C TYR A 140 -10.21 -39.81 5.55
N GLY A 141 -10.02 -39.23 4.35
CA GLY A 141 -11.03 -39.18 3.29
C GLY A 141 -11.91 -37.93 3.30
N ASP A 142 -11.92 -37.17 4.39
CA ASP A 142 -12.70 -35.93 4.49
C ASP A 142 -11.90 -34.71 4.03
N ALA A 143 -12.57 -33.76 3.38
CA ALA A 143 -11.96 -32.49 3.02
C ALA A 143 -11.73 -31.62 4.28
N PRO A 144 -10.48 -31.19 4.56
CA PRO A 144 -10.20 -30.37 5.73
C PRO A 144 -10.98 -29.05 5.75
N MET A 145 -11.38 -28.63 6.96
CA MET A 145 -12.19 -27.42 7.17
C MET A 145 -11.58 -26.14 6.57
N TYR A 146 -10.25 -26.02 6.57
CA TYR A 146 -9.57 -24.84 6.02
C TYR A 146 -9.79 -24.70 4.51
N LEU A 147 -9.93 -25.80 3.75
CA LEU A 147 -10.19 -25.70 2.32
C LEU A 147 -11.57 -25.12 2.02
N ARG A 148 -12.57 -25.40 2.88
CA ARG A 148 -13.91 -24.81 2.76
C ARG A 148 -13.85 -23.29 3.00
N LYS A 149 -13.14 -22.87 4.06
CA LYS A 149 -12.90 -21.45 4.36
C LYS A 149 -12.17 -20.73 3.22
N ASN A 150 -11.17 -21.36 2.63
CA ASN A 150 -10.41 -20.78 1.51
C ASN A 150 -11.27 -20.62 0.26
N LYS A 151 -12.10 -21.62 -0.07
CA LYS A 151 -13.04 -21.51 -1.21
C LYS A 151 -14.03 -20.37 -1.02
N GLU A 152 -14.57 -20.22 0.19
CA GLU A 152 -15.48 -19.14 0.53
C GLU A 152 -14.82 -17.76 0.44
N ALA A 153 -13.57 -17.64 0.89
CA ALA A 153 -12.79 -16.40 0.78
C ALA A 153 -12.53 -16.02 -0.69
N ILE A 154 -12.10 -16.99 -1.50
CA ILE A 154 -11.87 -16.79 -2.94
C ILE A 154 -13.17 -16.38 -3.64
N GLN A 155 -14.30 -17.01 -3.28
CA GLN A 155 -15.59 -16.69 -3.88
C GLN A 155 -16.04 -15.26 -3.53
N ARG A 156 -15.92 -14.84 -2.27
CA ARG A 156 -16.20 -13.46 -1.86
C ARG A 156 -15.31 -12.44 -2.58
N GLU A 157 -14.04 -12.76 -2.76
CA GLU A 157 -13.10 -11.88 -3.48
C GLU A 157 -13.48 -11.74 -4.95
N LYS A 158 -13.89 -12.84 -5.61
CA LYS A 158 -14.39 -12.82 -6.99
C LYS A 158 -15.65 -11.97 -7.12
N GLU A 159 -16.62 -12.15 -6.24
CA GLU A 159 -17.86 -11.37 -6.23
C GLU A 159 -17.57 -9.87 -6.06
N HIS A 160 -16.65 -9.52 -5.16
CA HIS A 160 -16.23 -8.14 -4.96
C HIS A 160 -15.53 -7.56 -6.21
N PHE A 161 -14.67 -8.35 -6.86
CA PHE A 161 -14.01 -7.95 -8.09
C PHE A 161 -14.99 -7.75 -9.25
N GLU A 162 -15.97 -8.64 -9.41
CA GLU A 162 -17.04 -8.51 -10.39
C GLU A 162 -17.90 -7.26 -10.15
N GLN A 163 -18.26 -6.99 -8.89
CA GLN A 163 -18.97 -5.75 -8.53
C GLN A 163 -18.15 -4.50 -8.85
N TYR A 164 -16.85 -4.52 -8.56
CA TYR A 164 -15.94 -3.41 -8.88
C TYR A 164 -15.84 -3.17 -10.40
N ILE A 165 -15.70 -4.23 -11.19
CA ILE A 165 -15.71 -4.13 -12.66
C ILE A 165 -17.05 -3.60 -13.14
N LYS A 166 -18.17 -4.09 -12.62
CA LYS A 166 -19.51 -3.64 -13.00
C LYS A 166 -19.72 -2.16 -12.69
N MET A 167 -19.30 -1.69 -11.52
CA MET A 167 -19.40 -0.28 -11.13
C MET A 167 -18.53 0.62 -12.02
N ARG A 168 -17.35 0.15 -12.42
CA ARG A 168 -16.43 0.89 -13.31
C ARG A 168 -16.85 0.85 -14.78
N SER A 169 -17.50 -0.23 -15.21
CA SER A 169 -17.94 -0.45 -16.60
C SER A 169 -19.34 0.08 -16.87
N GLN A 170 -20.08 0.53 -15.85
CA GLN A 170 -21.24 1.39 -16.08
C GLN A 170 -20.73 2.73 -16.63
N PRO A 171 -20.98 3.05 -17.93
CA PRO A 171 -20.71 4.38 -18.41
C PRO A 171 -21.60 5.36 -17.65
N GLU A 172 -21.13 6.59 -17.40
CA GLU A 172 -22.03 7.68 -17.06
C GLU A 172 -23.17 7.69 -18.09
N SER A 173 -24.40 7.76 -17.58
CA SER A 173 -25.65 7.56 -18.29
C SER A 173 -25.85 8.59 -19.42
N GLY A 174 -25.17 8.38 -20.55
CA GLY A 174 -25.25 9.23 -21.74
C GLY A 174 -24.36 8.82 -22.94
N GLN A 175 -23.31 8.01 -22.77
CA GLN A 175 -22.40 7.68 -23.89
C GLN A 175 -22.68 6.30 -24.49
N MET A 176 -23.40 6.27 -25.61
CA MET A 176 -23.55 5.08 -26.44
C MET A 176 -22.33 4.96 -27.36
N VAL A 177 -21.49 3.96 -27.10
CA VAL A 177 -20.34 3.65 -27.95
C VAL A 177 -20.75 2.51 -28.88
N SER A 178 -20.89 2.83 -30.17
CA SER A 178 -21.26 1.86 -31.21
C SER A 178 -20.03 1.41 -31.98
N GLN A 179 -19.90 0.11 -32.26
CA GLN A 179 -18.84 -0.39 -33.13
C GLN A 179 -19.17 -0.03 -34.58
N MET A 180 -18.22 0.55 -35.33
CA MET A 180 -18.45 0.84 -36.75
C MET A 180 -18.54 -0.46 -37.57
N SER A 181 -19.47 -0.51 -38.52
CA SER A 181 -19.57 -1.63 -39.46
C SER A 181 -18.32 -1.71 -40.35
N SER A 182 -17.95 -2.92 -40.75
CA SER A 182 -16.83 -3.14 -41.68
C SER A 182 -17.06 -2.49 -43.04
N GLU A 183 -18.33 -2.39 -43.46
CA GLU A 183 -18.74 -1.76 -44.72
C GLU A 183 -18.50 -0.24 -44.68
N ASP A 184 -18.96 0.42 -43.63
CA ASP A 184 -18.79 1.87 -43.44
C ASP A 184 -17.31 2.26 -43.32
N ARG A 185 -16.51 1.39 -42.68
CA ARG A 185 -15.05 1.53 -42.61
C ARG A 185 -14.42 1.49 -44.01
N ALA A 186 -14.82 0.53 -44.85
CA ALA A 186 -14.27 0.40 -46.20
C ALA A 186 -14.64 1.63 -47.06
N GLN A 187 -15.87 2.13 -46.93
CA GLN A 187 -16.32 3.35 -47.61
C GLN A 187 -15.55 4.59 -47.14
N LEU A 188 -15.29 4.71 -45.83
CA LEU A 188 -14.50 5.81 -45.27
C LEU A 188 -13.05 5.80 -45.79
N ILE A 189 -12.42 4.62 -45.82
CA ILE A 189 -11.06 4.46 -46.36
C ILE A 189 -11.03 4.85 -47.86
N LEU A 190 -12.03 4.46 -48.63
CA LEU A 190 -12.13 4.84 -50.05
C LEU A 190 -12.25 6.36 -50.22
N HIS A 191 -13.07 7.02 -49.40
CA HIS A 191 -13.20 8.48 -49.39
C HIS A 191 -11.88 9.18 -49.02
N LEU A 192 -11.16 8.68 -48.01
CA LEU A 192 -9.85 9.21 -47.61
C LEU A 192 -8.80 9.04 -48.71
N LYS A 193 -8.75 7.88 -49.38
CA LYS A 193 -7.86 7.65 -50.53
C LYS A 193 -8.16 8.59 -51.70
N ARG A 194 -9.44 8.87 -51.96
CA ARG A 194 -9.86 9.85 -52.98
C ARG A 194 -9.45 11.28 -52.60
N LYS A 195 -9.57 11.65 -51.32
CA LYS A 195 -9.12 12.94 -50.78
C LYS A 195 -7.59 13.08 -50.91
N TRP A 196 -6.85 12.05 -50.52
CA TRP A 196 -5.39 11.98 -50.68
C TRP A 196 -4.98 12.18 -52.14
N GLY A 197 -5.63 11.50 -53.09
CA GLY A 197 -5.33 11.66 -54.52
C GLY A 197 -5.52 13.09 -55.02
N LYS A 198 -6.57 13.80 -54.56
CA LYS A 198 -6.79 15.21 -54.89
C LYS A 198 -5.69 16.12 -54.32
N VAL A 199 -5.36 15.96 -53.05
CA VAL A 199 -4.34 16.79 -52.38
C VAL A 199 -2.96 16.52 -52.97
N ASN A 200 -2.63 15.26 -53.23
CA ASN A 200 -1.38 14.87 -53.86
C ASN A 200 -1.28 15.43 -55.28
N HIS A 201 -2.36 15.42 -56.08
CA HIS A 201 -2.36 16.07 -57.39
C HIS A 201 -2.02 17.58 -57.30
N HIS A 202 -2.56 18.29 -56.30
CA HIS A 202 -2.23 19.70 -56.07
C HIS A 202 -0.78 19.90 -55.60
N TYR A 203 -0.25 18.97 -54.80
CA TYR A 203 1.14 18.98 -54.36
C TYR A 203 2.12 18.72 -55.51
N GLN A 204 1.85 17.72 -56.36
CA GLN A 204 2.67 17.41 -57.53
C GLN A 204 2.59 18.50 -58.61
N GLY A 205 1.45 19.17 -58.74
CA GLY A 205 1.27 20.33 -59.62
C GLY A 205 1.83 21.64 -59.06
N PHE A 206 2.45 21.62 -57.88
CA PHE A 206 3.03 22.81 -57.26
C PHE A 206 4.35 23.20 -57.96
N SER A 207 4.63 24.51 -58.02
CA SER A 207 5.85 25.05 -58.64
C SER A 207 7.11 24.55 -57.93
N LEU A 208 8.10 24.08 -58.70
CA LEU A 208 9.41 23.62 -58.19
C LEU A 208 10.21 24.74 -57.50
N ALA A 209 10.08 25.98 -57.98
CA ALA A 209 10.70 27.15 -57.36
C ALA A 209 9.81 27.68 -56.21
N VAL A 210 10.32 27.61 -54.98
CA VAL A 210 9.64 27.99 -53.73
C VAL A 210 10.32 29.22 -53.13
N ASP A 211 10.37 30.32 -53.89
CA ASP A 211 11.18 31.50 -53.54
C ASP A 211 10.47 32.49 -52.59
N ASN A 212 9.16 32.33 -52.38
CA ASN A 212 8.34 33.21 -51.55
C ASN A 212 7.82 32.44 -50.32
N GLU A 213 7.88 33.07 -49.15
CA GLU A 213 7.36 32.54 -47.88
C GLU A 213 5.90 32.07 -47.98
N MET A 214 5.06 32.75 -48.75
CA MET A 214 3.66 32.32 -48.98
C MET A 214 3.57 31.01 -49.78
N LYS A 215 4.48 30.79 -50.72
CA LYS A 215 4.58 29.52 -51.47
C LYS A 215 5.08 28.40 -50.56
N LYS A 216 6.04 28.70 -49.69
CA LYS A 216 6.57 27.74 -48.70
C LYS A 216 5.47 27.27 -47.75
N ARG A 217 4.71 28.18 -47.15
CA ARG A 217 3.58 27.85 -46.27
C ARG A 217 2.52 27.00 -46.96
N ARG A 218 2.14 27.37 -48.19
CA ARG A 218 1.16 26.58 -48.97
C ARG A 218 1.65 25.17 -49.26
N LYS A 219 2.96 24.97 -49.48
CA LYS A 219 3.56 23.65 -49.63
C LYS A 219 3.53 22.87 -48.32
N GLU A 220 3.94 23.49 -47.22
CA GLU A 220 3.90 22.90 -45.86
C GLU A 220 2.47 22.49 -45.46
N ASP A 221 1.45 23.28 -45.82
CA ASP A 221 0.04 22.95 -45.56
C ASP A 221 -0.42 21.71 -46.34
N LEU A 222 0.02 21.57 -47.60
CA LEU A 222 -0.27 20.39 -48.42
C LEU A 222 0.45 19.14 -47.87
N GLU A 223 1.70 19.28 -47.46
CA GLU A 223 2.47 18.19 -46.83
C GLU A 223 1.84 17.76 -45.50
N ARG A 224 1.40 18.72 -44.67
CA ARG A 224 0.69 18.43 -43.41
C ARG A 224 -0.61 17.67 -43.66
N GLN A 225 -1.42 18.10 -44.63
CA GLN A 225 -2.67 17.43 -44.97
C GLN A 225 -2.45 16.01 -45.50
N LEU A 226 -1.40 15.79 -46.31
CA LEU A 226 -1.03 14.45 -46.78
C LEU A 226 -0.63 13.55 -45.61
N ALA A 227 0.22 14.04 -44.71
CA ALA A 227 0.68 13.28 -43.54
C ALA A 227 -0.44 12.98 -42.52
N GLU A 228 -1.47 13.83 -42.44
CA GLU A 228 -2.68 13.57 -41.66
C GLU A 228 -3.50 12.43 -42.27
N ILE A 229 -3.84 12.55 -43.56
CA ILE A 229 -4.65 11.54 -44.25
C ILE A 229 -3.94 10.17 -44.27
N GLU A 230 -2.62 10.14 -44.42
CA GLU A 230 -1.83 8.90 -44.37
C GLU A 230 -1.86 8.23 -43.00
N ARG A 231 -1.79 9.02 -41.91
CA ARG A 231 -1.92 8.49 -40.55
C ARG A 231 -3.32 7.92 -40.30
N ASP A 232 -4.35 8.60 -40.78
CA ASP A 232 -5.74 8.17 -40.63
C ASP A 232 -6.03 6.89 -41.42
N ILE A 233 -5.54 6.78 -42.65
CA ILE A 233 -5.66 5.55 -43.43
C ILE A 233 -4.93 4.40 -42.71
N LYS A 234 -3.72 4.63 -42.19
CA LYS A 234 -2.94 3.61 -41.49
C LYS A 234 -3.58 3.16 -40.19
N SER A 235 -4.19 4.07 -39.43
CA SER A 235 -4.89 3.74 -38.19
C SER A 235 -6.16 2.93 -38.49
N LEU A 236 -6.93 3.35 -39.49
CA LEU A 236 -8.15 2.67 -39.93
C LEU A 236 -7.85 1.32 -40.56
N GLU A 237 -6.76 1.13 -41.31
CA GLU A 237 -6.39 -0.17 -41.91
C GLU A 237 -5.85 -1.16 -40.86
N ARG A 238 -5.14 -0.68 -39.82
CA ARG A 238 -4.56 -1.54 -38.77
C ARG A 238 -5.57 -2.01 -37.72
N GLY A 239 -6.58 -1.20 -37.39
CA GLY A 239 -7.57 -1.53 -36.36
C GLY A 239 -8.67 -2.47 -36.87
N ASP A 240 -8.92 -3.58 -36.17
CA ASP A 240 -10.00 -4.53 -36.49
C ASP A 240 -11.35 -4.13 -35.85
N VAL A 241 -11.29 -3.42 -34.71
CA VAL A 241 -12.45 -2.90 -33.99
C VAL A 241 -12.26 -1.40 -33.75
N ILE A 242 -13.12 -0.59 -34.37
CA ILE A 242 -13.14 0.87 -34.19
C ILE A 242 -14.48 1.22 -33.53
N LEU A 243 -14.37 1.89 -32.40
CA LEU A 243 -15.50 2.38 -31.61
C LEU A 243 -15.80 3.80 -32.05
N VAL A 244 -17.02 4.02 -32.53
CA VAL A 244 -17.56 5.34 -32.87
C VAL A 244 -18.32 5.83 -31.65
N MET A 245 -17.99 7.05 -31.22
CA MET A 245 -18.79 7.76 -30.24
C MET A 245 -19.78 8.60 -31.04
N ASP A 246 -21.06 8.29 -30.91
CA ASP A 246 -22.11 9.18 -31.38
C ASP A 246 -22.29 10.29 -30.33
N GLU A 247 -22.24 11.56 -30.78
CA GLU A 247 -22.66 12.72 -29.97
C GLU A 247 -24.18 12.86 -29.94
#